data_AF-A0A965YZN7-F1
#
_entry.id   AF-A0A965YZN7-F1
#
_cell.length_a   1.000
_cell.length_b   1.000
_cell.length_c   1.000
_cell.angle_alpha   90.00
_cell.angle_beta   90.00
_cell.angle_gamma   90.00
#
_symmetry.space_group_name_H-M   'P 1'
#
loop_
_entity.id
_entity.type
_entity.pdbx_description
1 polymer ?
#
loop_
_entity_poly.entity_id
_entity_poly.type
_entity_poly.pdbx_seq_one_letter_code
_entity_poly.pdbx_strand_id
1 'polypeptide(L)'
;MEKQFVSITQGSVGIIEADCISLGLFSDKIQSCRVSVFKCESASLLVHDTSQIRLGDLCKLIAQYGPVNLVVYAVGPSSHEQLHCPRFDAMVETLKISPSVVRVVRTFKETYCVAYEKDMGLLVDSPQSFRLLKDPQGVRREAINILNNWFTPPNSQSVPLDVQYQRGRFTSAPEPNLTVLEMLRDLRDDKQHGLLGASALGYYGPLAELNLPPELKLFLEESGLSAAYIENLPEHLADKGAQYQEVAERFAQLPIF
;
A
#
# COMPACT_ATOMS: atom_id res chain seq x y z
N MET A 1 25.99 10.38 -15.28
CA MET A 1 25.84 10.00 -13.86
C MET A 1 24.56 9.20 -13.75
N GLU A 2 24.60 8.00 -13.20
CA GLU A 2 23.41 7.16 -13.02
C GLU A 2 22.48 7.83 -11.99
N LYS A 3 21.20 8.01 -12.32
CA LYS A 3 20.24 8.64 -11.41
C LYS A 3 19.85 7.66 -10.30
N GLN A 4 19.74 8.19 -9.09
CA GLN A 4 19.39 7.42 -7.91
C GLN A 4 17.95 7.70 -7.52
N PHE A 5 17.21 6.64 -7.18
CA PHE A 5 15.81 6.73 -6.80
C PHE A 5 15.57 5.96 -5.50
N VAL A 6 14.76 6.52 -4.61
CA VAL A 6 14.28 5.81 -3.43
C VAL A 6 13.04 5.02 -3.81
N SER A 7 13.11 3.71 -3.63
CA SER A 7 11.93 2.85 -3.76
C SER A 7 11.05 3.00 -2.53
N ILE A 8 9.76 3.28 -2.74
CA ILE A 8 8.75 3.23 -1.70
C ILE A 8 7.73 2.11 -1.97
N THR A 9 7.13 1.59 -0.92
CA THR A 9 6.15 0.50 -0.95
C THR A 9 4.72 1.03 -1.06
N GLN A 10 3.80 0.14 -1.43
CA GLN A 10 2.37 0.42 -1.37
C GLN A 10 1.93 0.83 0.06
N GLY A 11 1.03 1.81 0.14
CA GLY A 11 0.54 2.35 1.41
C GLY A 11 1.46 3.42 2.03
N SER A 12 2.60 3.70 1.40
CA SER A 12 3.60 4.63 1.93
C SER A 12 3.70 5.95 1.15
N VAL A 13 4.38 6.91 1.76
CA VAL A 13 4.81 8.18 1.17
C VAL A 13 6.32 8.31 1.22
N GLY A 14 6.92 8.71 0.10
CA GLY A 14 8.31 9.16 0.02
C GLY A 14 8.36 10.66 -0.15
N ILE A 15 9.34 11.31 0.49
CA ILE A 15 9.48 12.77 0.49
C ILE A 15 10.93 13.13 0.13
N ILE A 16 11.08 14.03 -0.84
CA ILE A 16 12.36 14.64 -1.21
C ILE A 16 12.25 16.14 -0.96
N GLU A 17 12.94 16.63 0.08
CA GLU A 17 13.05 18.06 0.37
C GLU A 17 13.80 18.81 -0.75
N ALA A 18 13.46 20.08 -0.96
CA ALA A 18 13.88 20.86 -2.13
C ALA A 18 15.41 21.07 -2.26
N ASP A 19 16.15 20.90 -1.16
CA ASP A 19 17.61 20.95 -1.08
C ASP A 19 18.28 19.64 -1.54
N CYS A 20 17.52 18.55 -1.70
CA CYS A 20 18.02 17.27 -2.15
C CYS A 20 17.89 17.14 -3.69
N ILE A 21 18.91 17.61 -4.42
CA ILE A 21 18.84 17.81 -5.88
C ILE A 21 19.03 16.51 -6.68
N SER A 22 19.66 15.48 -6.13
CA SER A 22 20.12 14.31 -6.92
C SER A 22 19.32 13.02 -6.70
N LEU A 23 18.13 13.10 -6.09
CA LEU A 23 17.36 11.92 -5.69
C LEU A 23 15.92 11.98 -6.22
N GLY A 24 15.47 10.89 -6.83
CA GLY A 24 14.07 10.69 -7.21
C GLY A 24 13.33 9.72 -6.29
N LEU A 25 12.03 9.58 -6.53
CA LEU A 25 11.15 8.61 -5.87
C LEU A 25 10.66 7.59 -6.89
N PHE A 26 10.59 6.32 -6.50
CA PHE A 26 10.17 5.21 -7.34
C PHE A 26 9.14 4.36 -6.61
N SER A 27 8.15 3.86 -7.33
CA SER A 27 7.19 2.88 -6.84
C SER A 27 6.79 1.93 -7.95
N ASP A 28 6.58 0.66 -7.63
CA ASP A 28 6.21 -0.39 -8.57
C ASP A 28 4.95 -1.17 -8.13
N LYS A 29 4.64 -2.24 -8.87
CA LYS A 29 3.49 -3.14 -8.66
C LYS A 29 2.14 -2.42 -8.60
N ILE A 30 1.99 -1.32 -9.33
CA ILE A 30 0.78 -0.51 -9.29
C ILE A 30 -0.24 -1.15 -10.23
N GLN A 31 -1.40 -1.52 -9.68
CA GLN A 31 -2.50 -2.14 -10.44
C GLN A 31 -3.82 -1.39 -10.23
N SER A 32 -4.31 -1.35 -9.00
CA SER A 32 -5.56 -0.68 -8.59
C SER A 32 -5.32 0.53 -7.68
N CYS A 33 -4.10 0.67 -7.14
CA CYS A 33 -3.70 1.77 -6.30
C CYS A 33 -3.52 3.07 -7.09
N ARG A 34 -3.66 4.21 -6.41
CA ARG A 34 -3.43 5.53 -7.00
C ARG A 34 -2.06 6.03 -6.62
N VAL A 35 -1.23 6.33 -7.62
CA VAL A 35 0.06 6.97 -7.37
C VAL A 35 0.01 8.42 -7.80
N SER A 36 0.36 9.28 -6.86
CA SER A 36 0.32 10.73 -7.04
C SER A 36 1.60 11.38 -6.55
N VAL A 37 1.98 12.46 -7.22
CA VAL A 37 3.10 13.30 -6.81
C VAL A 37 2.61 14.70 -6.52
N PHE A 38 2.84 15.16 -5.29
CA PHE A 38 2.60 16.54 -4.87
C PHE A 38 3.93 17.29 -4.82
N LYS A 39 4.10 18.28 -5.70
CA LYS A 39 5.23 19.21 -5.63
C LYS A 39 4.79 20.45 -4.86
N CYS A 40 5.30 20.58 -3.64
CA CYS A 40 5.08 21.72 -2.78
C CYS A 40 6.21 22.76 -2.92
N GLU A 41 6.17 23.81 -2.12
CA GLU A 41 7.22 24.83 -2.05
C GLU A 41 8.56 24.26 -1.58
N SER A 42 8.54 23.42 -0.54
CA SER A 42 9.75 22.92 0.14
C SER A 42 10.07 21.44 -0.07
N ALA A 43 9.21 20.68 -0.75
CA ALA A 43 9.45 19.27 -1.06
C ALA A 43 8.60 18.75 -2.22
N SER A 44 8.99 17.59 -2.75
CA SER A 44 8.13 16.74 -3.58
C SER A 44 7.81 15.44 -2.84
N LEU A 45 6.53 15.06 -2.84
CA LEU A 45 6.03 13.85 -2.19
C LEU A 45 5.49 12.89 -3.25
N LEU A 46 5.90 11.62 -3.24
CA LEU A 46 5.27 10.54 -4.00
C LEU A 46 4.46 9.69 -3.03
N VAL A 47 3.17 9.55 -3.32
CA VAL A 47 2.20 8.84 -2.49
C VAL A 47 1.72 7.62 -3.26
N HIS A 48 1.92 6.42 -2.71
CA HIS A 48 1.32 5.19 -3.23
C HIS A 48 0.07 4.86 -2.42
N ASP A 49 -1.05 5.46 -2.80
CA ASP A 49 -2.31 5.42 -2.05
C ASP A 49 -3.17 4.20 -2.40
N THR A 50 -3.45 3.37 -1.40
CA THR A 50 -4.38 2.22 -1.50
C THR A 50 -5.86 2.64 -1.40
N SER A 51 -6.14 3.94 -1.29
CA SER A 51 -7.44 4.53 -0.92
C SER A 51 -7.85 4.31 0.53
N GLN A 52 -7.04 3.63 1.35
CA GLN A 52 -7.33 3.38 2.77
C GLN A 52 -6.54 4.26 3.73
N ILE A 53 -5.50 4.94 3.24
CA ILE A 53 -4.71 5.89 4.05
C ILE A 53 -5.64 6.97 4.59
N ARG A 54 -5.47 7.35 5.86
CA ARG A 54 -6.26 8.41 6.48
C ARG A 54 -6.06 9.74 5.76
N LEU A 55 -7.12 10.20 5.10
CA LEU A 55 -7.08 11.37 4.22
C LEU A 55 -6.62 12.63 4.96
N GLY A 56 -7.16 12.86 6.16
CA GLY A 56 -6.80 14.03 6.97
C GLY A 56 -5.32 14.05 7.36
N ASP A 57 -4.72 12.89 7.63
CA ASP A 57 -3.30 12.81 7.99
C ASP A 57 -2.41 13.04 6.76
N LEU A 58 -2.81 12.49 5.61
CA LEU A 58 -2.15 12.73 4.33
C LEU A 58 -2.17 14.22 3.94
N CYS A 59 -3.34 14.87 4.01
CA CYS A 59 -3.46 16.30 3.72
C CYS A 59 -2.65 17.15 4.70
N LYS A 60 -2.65 16.82 6.00
CA LYS A 60 -1.80 17.50 7.00
C LYS A 60 -0.32 17.38 6.65
N LEU A 61 0.15 16.18 6.28
CA LEU A 61 1.54 15.97 5.87
C LEU A 61 1.90 16.82 4.65
N ILE A 62 1.09 16.78 3.59
CA ILE A 62 1.36 17.55 2.37
C ILE A 62 1.41 19.06 2.66
N ALA A 63 0.48 19.56 3.47
CA ALA A 63 0.40 20.97 3.84
C ALA A 63 1.62 21.47 4.66
N GLN A 64 2.33 20.58 5.38
CA GLN A 64 3.55 20.96 6.11
C GLN A 64 4.67 21.44 5.19
N TYR A 65 4.63 21.09 3.91
CA TYR A 65 5.65 21.46 2.93
C TYR A 65 5.32 22.72 2.11
N GLY A 66 4.25 23.43 2.49
CA GLY A 66 3.82 24.66 1.84
C GLY A 66 2.81 24.44 0.70
N PRO A 67 2.45 25.50 -0.03
CA PRO A 67 1.47 25.43 -1.11
C PRO A 67 1.85 24.41 -2.18
N VAL A 68 0.84 23.72 -2.72
CA VAL A 68 1.00 22.73 -3.78
C VAL A 68 1.04 23.42 -5.14
N ASN A 69 2.17 23.31 -5.82
CA ASN A 69 2.46 23.99 -7.09
C ASN A 69 2.17 23.12 -8.33
N LEU A 70 2.18 21.81 -8.15
CA LEU A 70 1.90 20.82 -9.19
C LEU A 70 1.43 19.54 -8.52
N VAL A 71 0.40 18.91 -9.10
CA VAL A 71 0.09 17.51 -8.80
C VAL A 71 0.03 16.69 -10.05
N VAL A 72 0.68 15.52 -10.02
CA VAL A 72 0.71 14.59 -11.14
C VAL A 72 0.20 13.23 -10.68
N TYR A 73 -0.77 12.66 -11.40
CA TYR A 73 -1.34 11.34 -11.13
C TYR A 73 -0.97 10.36 -12.22
N ALA A 74 -0.57 9.15 -11.85
CA ALA A 74 -0.50 8.04 -12.78
C ALA A 74 -1.82 7.24 -12.74
N VAL A 75 -2.35 6.92 -13.92
CA VAL A 75 -3.64 6.22 -14.08
C VAL A 75 -3.47 5.07 -15.07
N GLY A 76 -3.79 3.85 -14.64
CA GLY A 76 -3.80 2.64 -15.48
C GLY A 76 -5.18 2.30 -16.07
N PRO A 77 -5.27 1.20 -16.86
CA PRO A 77 -6.49 0.68 -17.50
C PRO A 77 -7.71 0.62 -16.59
N SER A 78 -7.51 -0.02 -15.44
CA SER A 78 -8.48 -0.24 -14.37
C SER A 78 -8.93 1.05 -13.66
N SER A 79 -8.24 2.15 -13.87
CA SER A 79 -8.44 3.43 -13.18
C SER A 79 -9.03 4.53 -14.07
N HIS A 80 -9.28 4.26 -15.37
CA HIS A 80 -9.66 5.27 -16.37
C HIS A 80 -10.98 6.00 -16.11
N GLU A 81 -11.87 5.45 -15.28
CA GLU A 81 -13.15 6.10 -14.92
C GLU A 81 -13.03 7.16 -13.80
N GLN A 82 -11.84 7.34 -13.19
CA GLN A 82 -11.70 8.03 -11.90
C GLN A 82 -11.04 9.42 -11.95
N LEU A 83 -11.21 10.18 -13.04
CA LEU A 83 -10.88 11.62 -13.01
C LEU A 83 -11.74 12.40 -11.99
N HIS A 84 -12.93 11.87 -11.68
CA HIS A 84 -13.81 12.32 -10.60
C HIS A 84 -13.78 11.27 -9.48
N CYS A 85 -12.78 11.39 -8.61
CA CYS A 85 -12.67 10.55 -7.43
C CYS A 85 -13.02 11.42 -6.21
N PRO A 86 -14.08 11.10 -5.44
CA PRO A 86 -14.47 11.90 -4.27
C PRO A 86 -13.33 12.10 -3.27
N ARG A 87 -12.45 11.11 -3.13
CA ARG A 87 -11.24 11.19 -2.29
C ARG A 87 -10.25 12.22 -2.83
N PHE A 88 -10.07 12.27 -4.14
CA PHE A 88 -9.20 13.25 -4.77
C PHE A 88 -9.80 14.66 -4.70
N ASP A 89 -11.09 14.80 -4.99
CA ASP A 89 -11.80 16.07 -4.88
C ASP A 89 -11.70 16.64 -3.46
N ALA A 90 -11.84 15.78 -2.44
CA ALA A 90 -11.63 16.16 -1.04
C ALA A 90 -10.19 16.60 -0.74
N MET A 91 -9.16 15.98 -1.36
CA MET A 91 -7.78 16.47 -1.25
C MET A 91 -7.61 17.83 -1.90
N VAL A 92 -8.16 18.04 -3.11
CA VAL A 92 -8.10 19.31 -3.84
C VAL A 92 -8.71 20.43 -3.03
N GLU A 93 -9.89 20.21 -2.47
CA GLU A 93 -10.59 21.17 -1.63
C GLU A 93 -9.79 21.48 -0.35
N THR A 94 -9.37 20.45 0.38
CA THR A 94 -8.64 20.59 1.65
C THR A 94 -7.31 21.32 1.48
N LEU A 95 -6.56 20.98 0.42
CA LEU A 95 -5.25 21.56 0.12
C LEU A 95 -5.33 22.84 -0.73
N LYS A 96 -6.53 23.26 -1.12
CA LYS A 96 -6.79 24.43 -1.99
C LYS A 96 -5.99 24.37 -3.29
N ILE A 97 -5.93 23.19 -3.91
CA ILE A 97 -5.18 22.94 -5.15
C ILE A 97 -5.95 23.57 -6.32
N SER A 98 -5.27 24.38 -7.13
CA SER A 98 -5.87 24.87 -8.38
C SER A 98 -6.01 23.74 -9.41
N PRO A 99 -7.16 23.59 -10.09
CA PRO A 99 -7.29 22.63 -11.19
C PRO A 99 -6.23 22.83 -12.29
N SER A 100 -5.74 24.06 -12.47
CA SER A 100 -4.71 24.38 -13.47
C SER A 100 -3.35 23.75 -13.21
N VAL A 101 -3.10 23.27 -11.98
CA VAL A 101 -1.84 22.61 -11.59
C VAL A 101 -1.94 21.09 -11.52
N VAL A 102 -3.10 20.52 -11.88
CA VAL A 102 -3.31 19.07 -11.92
C VAL A 102 -2.94 18.51 -13.29
N ARG A 103 -2.16 17.43 -13.32
CA ARG A 103 -1.73 16.72 -14.52
C ARG A 103 -1.99 15.23 -14.35
N VAL A 104 -2.34 14.56 -15.45
CA VAL A 104 -2.61 13.12 -15.46
C VAL A 104 -1.72 12.48 -16.50
N VAL A 105 -1.01 11.44 -16.10
CA VAL A 105 -0.19 10.58 -16.95
C VAL A 105 -0.87 9.23 -17.02
N ARG A 106 -1.21 8.80 -18.23
CA ARG A 106 -1.94 7.54 -18.46
C ARG A 106 -0.98 6.45 -18.91
N THR A 107 -1.25 5.22 -18.49
CA THR A 107 -0.66 4.01 -19.04
C THR A 107 -1.75 3.02 -19.44
N PHE A 108 -1.39 2.10 -20.33
CA PHE A 108 -2.24 1.01 -20.80
C PHE A 108 -1.83 -0.35 -20.21
N LYS A 109 -0.84 -0.38 -19.32
CA LYS A 109 -0.43 -1.62 -18.65
C LYS A 109 -1.28 -1.88 -17.41
N GLU A 110 -1.70 -3.14 -17.24
CA GLU A 110 -2.42 -3.61 -16.05
C GLU A 110 -1.57 -3.52 -14.77
N THR A 111 -0.25 -3.71 -14.89
CA THR A 111 0.72 -3.48 -13.82
C THR A 111 1.80 -2.57 -14.34
N TYR A 112 2.06 -1.48 -13.62
CA TYR A 112 3.06 -0.48 -14.00
C TYR A 112 3.91 -0.02 -12.82
N CYS A 113 4.98 0.71 -13.13
CA CYS A 113 5.78 1.42 -12.16
C CYS A 113 5.83 2.91 -12.49
N VAL A 114 6.18 3.72 -11.51
CA VAL A 114 6.43 5.15 -11.71
C VAL A 114 7.75 5.57 -11.09
N ALA A 115 8.35 6.57 -11.70
CA ALA A 115 9.52 7.26 -11.18
C ALA A 115 9.26 8.77 -11.24
N TYR A 116 9.59 9.49 -10.19
CA TYR A 116 9.50 10.94 -10.15
C TYR A 116 10.83 11.56 -9.77
N GLU A 117 11.27 12.54 -10.55
CA GLU A 117 12.41 13.39 -10.22
C GLU A 117 12.07 14.83 -10.65
N LYS A 118 12.59 15.82 -9.93
CA LYS A 118 12.23 17.23 -10.08
C LYS A 118 12.36 17.75 -11.51
N ASP A 119 13.43 17.36 -12.21
CA ASP A 119 13.72 17.83 -13.56
C ASP A 119 13.08 16.96 -14.66
N MET A 120 12.81 15.67 -14.36
CA MET A 120 12.18 14.75 -15.32
C MET A 120 10.64 14.75 -15.24
N GLY A 121 10.08 15.19 -14.11
CA GLY A 121 8.67 14.98 -13.80
C GLY A 121 8.35 13.52 -13.47
N LEU A 122 7.06 13.16 -13.58
CA LEU A 122 6.59 11.79 -13.36
C LEU A 122 6.72 10.99 -14.66
N LEU A 123 7.43 9.88 -14.59
CA LEU A 123 7.59 8.89 -15.64
C LEU A 123 6.79 7.65 -15.28
N VAL A 124 6.06 7.09 -16.24
CA VAL A 124 5.38 5.81 -16.10
C VAL A 124 6.12 4.79 -16.95
N ASP A 125 6.30 3.58 -16.42
CA ASP A 125 6.93 2.47 -17.13
C ASP A 125 8.35 2.77 -17.65
N SER A 126 9.11 3.56 -16.90
CA SER A 126 10.41 4.05 -17.37
C SER A 126 11.41 2.89 -17.61
N PRO A 127 11.98 2.74 -18.82
CA PRO A 127 12.93 1.68 -19.16
C PRO A 127 14.36 1.97 -18.69
N GLN A 128 14.58 3.00 -17.86
CA GLN A 128 15.91 3.41 -17.44
C GLN A 128 16.45 2.52 -16.33
N SER A 129 17.72 2.12 -16.45
CA SER A 129 18.51 1.50 -15.38
C SER A 129 18.74 2.53 -14.27
N PHE A 130 17.77 2.64 -13.36
CA PHE A 130 17.89 3.45 -12.17
C PHE A 130 18.66 2.71 -11.10
N ARG A 131 19.49 3.43 -10.35
CA ARG A 131 20.02 2.89 -9.10
C ARG A 131 18.97 3.06 -8.01
N LEU A 132 18.32 1.96 -7.64
CA LEU A 132 17.31 1.96 -6.57
C LEU A 132 17.95 1.85 -5.19
N LEU A 133 17.69 2.86 -4.35
CA LEU A 133 17.82 2.76 -2.90
C LEU A 133 16.59 2.04 -2.35
N LYS A 134 16.82 0.91 -1.69
CA LYS A 134 15.76 0.11 -1.06
C LYS A 134 15.78 0.32 0.44
N ASP A 135 14.59 0.37 1.03
CA ASP A 135 14.44 0.36 2.48
C ASP A 135 14.99 -0.96 3.04
N PRO A 136 15.94 -0.93 4.00
CA PRO A 136 16.40 -2.14 4.69
C PRO A 136 15.29 -2.94 5.35
N GLN A 137 14.17 -2.30 5.73
CA GLN A 137 12.98 -2.92 6.32
C GLN A 137 11.82 -3.03 5.31
N GLY A 138 12.09 -2.88 4.01
CA GLY A 138 11.03 -2.78 2.99
C GLY A 138 10.06 -3.97 2.98
N VAL A 139 10.57 -5.19 3.19
CA VAL A 139 9.73 -6.41 3.26
C VAL A 139 8.80 -6.38 4.48
N ARG A 140 9.33 -6.03 5.66
CA ARG A 140 8.55 -5.89 6.91
C ARG A 140 7.50 -4.80 6.77
N ARG A 141 7.88 -3.65 6.23
CA ARG A 141 6.98 -2.50 5.99
C ARG A 141 5.84 -2.85 5.04
N GLU A 142 6.15 -3.45 3.88
CA GLU A 142 5.15 -3.88 2.90
C GLU A 142 4.15 -4.85 3.54
N ALA A 143 4.64 -5.84 4.29
CA ALA A 143 3.79 -6.80 5.00
C ALA A 143 2.86 -6.13 6.03
N ILE A 144 3.38 -5.19 6.84
CA ILE A 144 2.57 -4.45 7.82
C ILE A 144 1.52 -3.57 7.12
N ASN A 145 1.89 -2.85 6.06
CA ASN A 145 0.95 -2.01 5.32
C ASN A 145 -0.16 -2.84 4.69
N ILE A 146 0.17 -4.01 4.15
CA ILE A 146 -0.79 -4.95 3.57
C ILE A 146 -1.75 -5.47 4.66
N LEU A 147 -1.25 -5.91 5.80
CA LEU A 147 -2.08 -6.36 6.93
C LEU A 147 -2.98 -5.23 7.44
N ASN A 148 -2.42 -4.04 7.66
CA ASN A 148 -3.19 -2.87 8.10
C ASN A 148 -4.30 -2.53 7.10
N ASN A 149 -4.04 -2.62 5.80
CA ASN A 149 -5.02 -2.40 4.76
C ASN A 149 -6.10 -3.49 4.72
N TRP A 150 -5.72 -4.75 4.92
CA TRP A 150 -6.65 -5.90 4.94
C TRP A 150 -7.64 -5.83 6.10
N PHE A 151 -7.14 -5.57 7.30
CA PHE A 151 -7.94 -5.52 8.53
C PHE A 151 -8.64 -4.16 8.74
N THR A 152 -8.55 -3.27 7.76
CA THR A 152 -9.27 -2.01 7.76
C THR A 152 -10.53 -2.15 6.90
N PRO A 153 -11.72 -1.76 7.40
CA PRO A 153 -12.95 -1.86 6.61
C PRO A 153 -12.81 -1.15 5.24
N PRO A 154 -13.29 -1.76 4.15
CA PRO A 154 -13.27 -1.17 2.81
C PRO A 154 -13.79 0.27 2.80
N ASN A 155 -13.06 1.18 2.15
CA ASN A 155 -13.39 2.61 2.02
C ASN A 155 -13.47 3.42 3.32
N SER A 156 -13.04 2.87 4.46
CA SER A 156 -13.08 3.59 5.75
C SER A 156 -12.04 4.70 5.87
N GLN A 157 -10.98 4.66 5.05
CA GLN A 157 -9.92 5.68 5.03
C GLN A 157 -9.30 5.87 6.43
N SER A 158 -8.99 4.77 7.11
CA SER A 158 -8.56 4.79 8.52
C SER A 158 -7.15 4.24 8.75
N VAL A 159 -6.49 3.69 7.72
CA VAL A 159 -5.11 3.20 7.80
C VAL A 159 -4.18 4.38 8.13
N PRO A 160 -3.34 4.27 9.17
CA PRO A 160 -2.35 5.30 9.48
C PRO A 160 -1.42 5.57 8.29
N LEU A 161 -1.03 6.83 8.15
CA LEU A 161 -0.09 7.25 7.12
C LEU A 161 1.31 6.70 7.42
N ASP A 162 1.88 5.96 6.47
CA ASP A 162 3.26 5.51 6.54
C ASP A 162 4.20 6.44 5.76
N VAL A 163 5.04 7.22 6.46
CA VAL A 163 6.10 8.01 5.83
C VAL A 163 7.36 7.18 5.78
N GLN A 164 7.68 6.60 4.63
CA GLN A 164 8.80 5.65 4.47
C GLN A 164 10.16 6.34 4.31
N TYR A 165 10.21 7.50 3.65
CA TYR A 165 11.46 8.22 3.41
C TYR A 165 11.24 9.72 3.56
N GLN A 166 12.08 10.37 4.38
CA GLN A 166 12.02 11.80 4.66
C GLN A 166 13.38 12.28 5.21
N ARG A 167 13.78 13.52 4.94
CA ARG A 167 15.04 14.11 5.44
C ARG A 167 16.27 13.25 5.12
N GLY A 168 16.32 12.74 3.89
CA GLY A 168 17.47 11.98 3.39
C GLY A 168 17.67 10.58 3.99
N ARG A 169 16.65 10.00 4.65
CA ARG A 169 16.75 8.66 5.26
C ARG A 169 15.43 7.90 5.24
N PHE A 170 15.53 6.58 5.31
CA PHE A 170 14.38 5.72 5.62
C PHE A 170 13.96 5.89 7.09
N THR A 171 12.67 5.84 7.34
CA THR A 171 12.09 5.83 8.70
C THR A 171 12.02 4.39 9.23
N SER A 172 11.58 4.22 10.48
CA SER A 172 11.16 2.89 10.96
C SER A 172 9.91 2.41 10.21
N ALA A 173 9.78 1.11 10.00
CA ALA A 173 8.51 0.54 9.55
C ALA A 173 7.38 0.88 10.56
N PRO A 174 6.13 1.03 10.08
CA PRO A 174 5.00 1.26 10.97
C PRO A 174 4.75 0.03 11.83
N GLU A 175 3.88 0.16 12.83
CA GLU A 175 3.41 -0.97 13.63
C GLU A 175 2.05 -1.48 13.10
N PRO A 176 1.72 -2.77 13.32
CA PRO A 176 0.38 -3.27 13.07
C PRO A 176 -0.68 -2.52 13.88
N ASN A 177 -1.82 -2.23 13.27
CA ASN A 177 -2.95 -1.58 13.94
C ASN A 177 -3.67 -2.50 14.92
N LEU A 178 -3.62 -3.81 14.64
CA LEU A 178 -4.25 -4.85 15.43
C LEU A 178 -3.18 -5.84 15.91
N THR A 179 -3.41 -6.40 17.08
CA THR A 179 -2.68 -7.58 17.54
C THR A 179 -3.10 -8.81 16.74
N VAL A 180 -2.26 -9.86 16.75
CA VAL A 180 -2.60 -11.15 16.12
C VAL A 180 -3.93 -11.73 16.65
N LEU A 181 -4.21 -11.54 17.94
CA LEU A 181 -5.46 -12.00 18.56
C LEU A 181 -6.68 -11.26 18.04
N GLU A 182 -6.59 -9.94 17.86
CA GLU A 182 -7.66 -9.13 17.27
C GLU A 182 -7.90 -9.50 15.81
N MET A 183 -6.83 -9.65 15.02
CA MET A 183 -6.91 -10.11 13.64
C MET A 183 -7.61 -11.48 13.55
N LEU A 184 -7.26 -12.44 14.40
CA LEU A 184 -7.89 -13.77 14.41
C LEU A 184 -9.37 -13.73 14.80
N ARG A 185 -9.76 -12.84 15.71
CA ARG A 185 -11.17 -12.64 16.06
C ARG A 185 -11.96 -12.13 14.87
N ASP A 186 -11.46 -11.11 14.18
CA ASP A 186 -12.11 -10.54 12.99
C ASP A 186 -12.27 -11.58 11.89
N LEU A 187 -11.23 -12.37 11.62
CA LEU A 187 -11.27 -13.41 10.58
C LEU A 187 -12.25 -14.53 10.88
N ARG A 188 -12.39 -14.93 12.15
CA ARG A 188 -13.29 -16.00 12.54
C ARG A 188 -14.75 -15.63 12.30
N ASP A 189 -15.07 -14.36 12.52
CA ASP A 189 -16.44 -13.86 12.40
C ASP A 189 -16.82 -13.58 10.93
N ASP A 190 -15.83 -13.41 10.03
CA ASP A 190 -16.03 -13.26 8.58
C ASP A 190 -16.11 -14.62 7.86
N LYS A 191 -17.33 -15.13 7.68
CA LYS A 191 -17.58 -16.38 6.94
C LYS A 191 -17.20 -16.31 5.45
N GLN A 192 -17.14 -15.11 4.87
CA GLN A 192 -16.96 -14.92 3.44
C GLN A 192 -15.47 -14.82 3.05
N HIS A 193 -14.66 -14.19 3.89
CA HIS A 193 -13.24 -13.92 3.64
C HIS A 193 -12.30 -14.38 4.75
N GLY A 194 -12.80 -14.97 5.84
CA GLY A 194 -12.00 -15.40 6.98
C GLY A 194 -10.81 -16.29 6.63
N LEU A 195 -11.02 -17.29 5.75
CA LEU A 195 -9.92 -18.16 5.29
C LEU A 195 -8.91 -17.43 4.40
N LEU A 196 -9.37 -16.51 3.56
CA LEU A 196 -8.47 -15.72 2.72
C LEU A 196 -7.62 -14.77 3.59
N GLY A 197 -8.23 -14.17 4.61
CA GLY A 197 -7.50 -13.35 5.56
C GLY A 197 -6.60 -14.16 6.50
N ALA A 198 -6.98 -15.39 6.85
CA ALA A 198 -6.10 -16.31 7.58
C ALA A 198 -4.86 -16.68 6.74
N SER A 199 -5.06 -16.94 5.45
CA SER A 199 -3.99 -17.12 4.47
C SER A 199 -3.07 -15.89 4.40
N ALA A 200 -3.65 -14.70 4.28
CA ALA A 200 -2.92 -13.44 4.26
C ALA A 200 -2.11 -13.24 5.55
N LEU A 201 -2.71 -13.47 6.72
CA LEU A 201 -2.04 -13.41 8.01
C LEU A 201 -0.92 -14.45 8.13
N GLY A 202 -1.13 -15.66 7.61
CA GLY A 202 -0.13 -16.72 7.55
C GLY A 202 1.09 -16.35 6.73
N TYR A 203 0.89 -15.71 5.59
CA TYR A 203 1.96 -15.29 4.68
C TYR A 203 2.68 -14.02 5.17
N TYR A 204 1.93 -12.97 5.47
CA TYR A 204 2.49 -11.66 5.82
C TYR A 204 2.85 -11.52 7.29
N GLY A 205 2.25 -12.29 8.18
CA GLY A 205 2.53 -12.25 9.62
C GLY A 205 4.02 -12.47 9.93
N PRO A 206 4.66 -13.54 9.44
CA PRO A 206 6.09 -13.77 9.66
C PRO A 206 6.98 -12.68 9.03
N LEU A 207 6.60 -12.15 7.86
CA LEU A 207 7.33 -11.05 7.20
C LEU A 207 7.22 -9.74 7.99
N ALA A 208 6.08 -9.52 8.64
CA ALA A 208 5.83 -8.43 9.58
C ALA A 208 6.39 -8.69 10.99
N GLU A 209 7.11 -9.80 11.19
CA GLU A 209 7.68 -10.23 12.47
C GLU A 209 6.63 -10.50 13.56
N LEU A 210 5.42 -10.90 13.16
CA LEU A 210 4.34 -11.28 14.08
C LEU A 210 4.52 -12.73 14.56
N ASN A 211 4.35 -12.91 15.87
CA ASN A 211 4.32 -14.22 16.49
C ASN A 211 2.94 -14.86 16.31
N LEU A 212 2.77 -15.65 15.24
CA LEU A 212 1.55 -16.41 15.01
C LEU A 212 1.43 -17.60 15.99
N PRO A 213 0.23 -17.89 16.53
CA PRO A 213 -0.02 -19.07 17.36
C PRO A 213 0.38 -20.38 16.67
N PRO A 214 0.99 -21.36 17.37
CA PRO A 214 1.34 -22.65 16.80
C PRO A 214 0.18 -23.38 16.13
N GLU A 215 -1.02 -23.28 16.70
CA GLU A 215 -2.24 -23.92 16.21
C GLU A 215 -2.67 -23.32 14.87
N LEU A 216 -2.53 -22.00 14.71
CA LEU A 216 -2.77 -21.34 13.43
C LEU A 216 -1.75 -21.80 12.39
N LYS A 217 -0.46 -21.87 12.74
CA LYS A 217 0.58 -22.33 11.81
C LYS A 217 0.31 -23.74 11.31
N LEU A 218 -0.02 -24.66 12.22
CA LEU A 218 -0.36 -26.04 11.88
C LEU A 218 -1.59 -26.10 10.96
N PHE A 219 -2.65 -25.35 11.30
CA PHE A 219 -3.84 -25.25 10.46
C PHE A 219 -3.52 -24.77 9.05
N LEU A 220 -2.74 -23.69 8.91
CA LEU A 220 -2.37 -23.13 7.61
C LEU A 220 -1.55 -24.11 6.77
N GLU A 221 -0.73 -24.94 7.39
CA GLU A 221 0.05 -25.98 6.72
C GLU A 221 -0.86 -27.11 6.23
N GLU A 222 -1.66 -27.69 7.13
CA GLU A 222 -2.57 -28.81 6.82
C GLU A 222 -3.65 -28.44 5.80
N SER A 223 -4.11 -27.19 5.80
CA SER A 223 -5.13 -26.70 4.86
C SER A 223 -4.54 -26.17 3.54
N GLY A 224 -3.21 -26.15 3.40
CA GLY A 224 -2.52 -25.64 2.20
C GLY A 224 -2.61 -24.12 2.03
N LEU A 225 -2.96 -23.37 3.07
CA LEU A 225 -3.11 -21.91 3.06
C LEU A 225 -1.79 -21.17 3.25
N SER A 226 -0.73 -21.85 3.70
CA SER A 226 0.58 -21.24 3.96
C SER A 226 1.23 -20.57 2.73
N ALA A 227 0.89 -21.02 1.53
CA ALA A 227 1.42 -20.52 0.27
C ALA A 227 0.47 -19.60 -0.49
N ALA A 228 -0.76 -19.39 0.02
CA ALA A 228 -1.78 -18.63 -0.69
C ALA A 228 -1.64 -17.13 -0.43
N TYR A 229 -1.58 -16.36 -1.52
CA TYR A 229 -1.51 -14.91 -1.55
C TYR A 229 -2.91 -14.30 -1.42
N ILE A 230 -2.98 -13.03 -1.02
CA ILE A 230 -4.22 -12.23 -0.78
C ILE A 230 -5.29 -12.32 -1.88
N GLU A 231 -4.92 -12.76 -3.08
CA GLU A 231 -5.81 -12.78 -4.24
C GLU A 231 -6.35 -14.17 -4.57
N ASN A 232 -5.71 -15.25 -4.13
CA ASN A 232 -6.08 -16.61 -4.54
C ASN A 232 -5.95 -17.60 -3.39
N LEU A 233 -7.10 -18.20 -3.02
CA LEU A 233 -7.11 -19.44 -2.28
C LEU A 233 -6.50 -20.56 -3.15
N PRO A 234 -5.98 -21.64 -2.54
CA PRO A 234 -5.63 -22.85 -3.27
C PRO A 234 -6.78 -23.33 -4.17
N GLU A 235 -6.44 -23.96 -5.30
CA GLU A 235 -7.43 -24.38 -6.32
C GLU A 235 -8.56 -25.24 -5.72
N HIS A 236 -8.24 -26.11 -4.76
CA HIS A 236 -9.21 -26.96 -4.08
C HIS A 236 -10.18 -26.22 -3.14
N LEU A 237 -9.91 -24.93 -2.83
CA LEU A 237 -10.78 -24.07 -2.02
C LEU A 237 -11.40 -22.92 -2.83
N ALA A 238 -11.03 -22.77 -4.11
CA ALA A 238 -11.41 -21.62 -4.92
C ALA A 238 -12.91 -21.59 -5.26
N ASP A 239 -13.56 -22.75 -5.36
CA ASP A 239 -14.99 -22.88 -5.70
C ASP A 239 -15.93 -22.63 -4.50
N LYS A 240 -15.37 -22.45 -3.30
CA LYS A 240 -16.09 -22.32 -2.02
C LYS A 240 -17.11 -23.45 -1.77
N GLY A 241 -16.83 -24.66 -2.28
CA GLY A 241 -17.65 -25.85 -2.13
C GLY A 241 -17.54 -26.52 -0.76
N ALA A 242 -17.83 -27.83 -0.69
CA ALA A 242 -17.86 -28.57 0.57
C ALA A 242 -16.51 -28.55 1.32
N GLN A 243 -15.39 -28.65 0.60
CA GLN A 243 -14.05 -28.59 1.18
C GLN A 243 -13.75 -27.23 1.82
N TYR A 244 -14.21 -26.13 1.21
CA TYR A 244 -14.09 -24.81 1.80
C TYR A 244 -14.87 -24.70 3.11
N GLN A 245 -16.11 -25.20 3.14
CA GLN A 245 -16.93 -25.17 4.36
C GLN A 245 -16.30 -25.97 5.49
N GLU A 246 -15.77 -27.16 5.20
CA GLU A 246 -15.04 -27.99 6.18
C GLU A 246 -13.82 -27.23 6.75
N VAL A 247 -13.01 -26.63 5.89
CA VAL A 247 -11.83 -25.85 6.32
C VAL A 247 -12.24 -24.61 7.11
N ALA A 248 -13.33 -23.93 6.72
CA ALA A 248 -13.85 -22.76 7.43
C ALA A 248 -14.39 -23.13 8.83
N GLU A 249 -15.08 -24.27 8.96
CA GLU A 249 -15.55 -24.80 10.24
C GLU A 249 -14.38 -25.17 11.15
N ARG A 250 -13.35 -25.82 10.62
CA ARG A 250 -12.10 -26.12 11.35
C ARG A 250 -11.41 -24.85 11.84
N PHE A 251 -11.31 -23.84 10.97
CA PHE A 251 -10.74 -22.53 11.33
C PHE A 251 -11.53 -21.88 12.48
N ALA A 252 -12.86 -21.92 12.42
CA ALA A 252 -13.72 -21.34 13.43
C ALA A 252 -13.61 -22.01 14.81
N GLN A 253 -13.14 -23.25 14.84
CA GLN A 253 -12.94 -24.05 16.06
C GLN A 253 -11.52 -23.93 16.63
N LEU A 254 -10.60 -23.21 15.98
CA LEU A 254 -9.26 -23.02 16.52
C LEU A 254 -9.31 -22.33 17.90
N PRO A 255 -8.52 -22.80 18.89
CA PRO A 255 -8.44 -22.15 20.18
C PRO A 255 -7.79 -20.78 20.03
N ILE A 256 -8.52 -19.71 20.36
CA ILE A 256 -7.96 -18.36 20.48
C ILE A 256 -7.62 -18.16 21.96
N PHE A 257 -6.33 -18.22 22.29
CA PHE A 257 -5.82 -18.05 23.65
C PHE A 257 -5.77 -16.58 24.08
#